data_AF-A0A2A2KE20-F1
#
_entry.id   AF-A0A2A2KE20-F1
#
_cell.length_a   1.000
_cell.length_b   1.000
_cell.length_c   1.000
_cell.angle_alpha   90.00
_cell.angle_beta   90.00
_cell.angle_gamma   90.00
#
_symmetry.space_group_name_H-M   'P 1'
#
loop_
_entity.id
_entity.type
_entity.pdbx_description
1 polymer ?
#
loop_
_entity_poly.entity_id
_entity_poly.type
_entity_poly.pdbx_seq_one_letter_code
_entity_poly.pdbx_strand_id
1 'polypeptide(L)'
;MLTDPGVVPFSDPNQHRSHVNSSDDDDESASDGDAMMQRSRSGYAIGDNWTMCTRCKSFRPPRAHHCRVCKRCIRRMDHHCPWVNTCIGEFNQKYFLQFLFWVGMTSLFSMLIIGITWVYDDEHASTGINGKYGENAHHVKVLHSIFLAMEAALFGMFVLAVSCDQVSAIFSDETAVEAVQRRSRMDYRRSNVRRRSRMSLLKEVCGRGPIMLWFIPCTSHKTEKDIIASAKPRQTHFDV
;
A
#
# COMPACT_ATOMS: atom_id res chain seq x y z
N MET A 1 7.04 12.77 0.57
CA MET A 1 6.11 12.38 -0.52
C MET A 1 4.75 12.96 -0.18
N LEU A 2 4.19 13.87 -1.00
CA LEU A 2 2.92 14.58 -0.74
C LEU A 2 1.70 13.76 -1.24
N THR A 3 1.77 12.44 -1.16
CA THR A 3 0.69 11.56 -1.63
C THR A 3 -0.26 11.23 -0.48
N ASP A 4 -1.55 11.16 -0.80
CA ASP A 4 -2.56 10.72 0.16
C ASP A 4 -2.30 9.25 0.53
N PRO A 5 -2.10 8.92 1.81
CA PRO A 5 -1.98 7.53 2.27
C PRO A 5 -3.31 6.76 2.30
N GLY A 6 -4.43 7.42 2.02
CA GLY A 6 -5.77 6.89 2.20
C GLY A 6 -6.35 7.31 3.54
N VAL A 7 -6.41 8.62 3.79
CA VAL A 7 -7.05 9.17 4.99
C VAL A 7 -8.53 8.78 5.01
N VAL A 8 -9.00 8.22 6.13
CA VAL A 8 -10.42 7.93 6.33
C VAL A 8 -11.15 9.26 6.60
N PRO A 9 -12.15 9.65 5.79
CA PRO A 9 -12.92 10.86 6.04
C PRO A 9 -13.70 10.76 7.36
N PHE A 10 -13.94 11.89 8.01
CA PHE A 10 -14.75 11.92 9.21
C PHE A 10 -16.22 11.70 8.83
N SER A 11 -16.74 10.52 9.12
CA SER A 11 -18.17 10.24 9.09
C SER A 11 -18.80 10.71 10.39
N ASP A 12 -19.81 11.58 10.30
CA ASP A 12 -20.68 11.91 11.44
C ASP A 12 -21.39 10.62 11.90
N PRO A 13 -21.28 10.22 13.18
CA PRO A 13 -22.03 9.10 13.72
C PRO A 13 -23.53 9.16 13.43
N ASN A 14 -24.09 10.37 13.30
CA ASN A 14 -25.51 10.60 13.03
C ASN A 14 -25.91 10.44 11.56
N GLN A 15 -25.02 10.66 10.59
CA GLN A 15 -25.32 10.41 9.17
C GLN A 15 -25.49 8.91 8.87
N HIS A 16 -24.75 8.07 9.59
CA HIS A 16 -24.89 6.63 9.44
C HIS A 16 -26.16 6.10 10.15
N ARG A 17 -26.59 6.78 11.22
CA ARG A 17 -27.85 6.50 11.92
C ARG A 17 -29.07 7.01 11.16
N SER A 18 -28.98 8.16 10.49
CA SER A 18 -30.08 8.68 9.66
C SER A 18 -30.30 7.82 8.42
N HIS A 19 -29.25 7.27 7.79
CA HIS A 19 -29.42 6.29 6.70
C HIS A 19 -30.03 4.95 7.13
N VAL A 20 -29.97 4.62 8.43
CA VAL A 20 -30.60 3.44 9.02
C VAL A 20 -32.04 3.76 9.42
N ASN A 21 -32.32 4.99 9.86
CA ASN A 21 -33.66 5.42 10.32
C ASN A 21 -34.55 6.05 9.23
N SER A 22 -34.01 6.48 8.08
CA SER A 22 -34.76 7.18 7.04
C SER A 22 -35.39 6.25 5.99
N SER A 23 -35.38 4.94 6.24
CA SER A 23 -35.96 3.91 5.38
C SER A 23 -37.10 3.14 6.04
N ASP A 24 -37.59 3.61 7.20
CA ASP A 24 -38.59 2.92 8.01
C ASP A 24 -39.99 3.56 7.96
N ASP A 25 -40.21 4.61 7.16
CA ASP A 25 -41.52 5.23 6.99
C ASP A 25 -41.96 5.05 5.53
N ASP A 26 -42.67 3.97 5.22
CA ASP A 26 -43.82 3.93 4.31
C ASP A 26 -44.41 2.51 4.26
N ASP A 27 -45.75 2.46 4.22
CA ASP A 27 -46.65 1.32 4.05
C ASP A 27 -47.08 0.50 5.29
N GLU A 28 -48.05 1.08 6.01
CA GLU A 28 -49.10 0.33 6.71
C GLU A 28 -49.99 -0.47 5.72
N SER A 29 -50.46 -1.63 6.20
CA SER A 29 -51.58 -2.47 5.71
C SER A 29 -51.25 -3.64 4.76
N ALA A 30 -51.13 -4.86 5.33
CA ALA A 30 -52.07 -5.97 5.08
C ALA A 30 -51.58 -7.35 5.59
N SER A 31 -52.40 -7.95 6.46
CA SER A 31 -52.65 -9.39 6.72
C SER A 31 -51.56 -10.32 7.30
N ASP A 32 -52.01 -11.01 8.36
CA ASP A 32 -51.30 -11.73 9.42
C ASP A 32 -50.90 -13.19 9.07
N GLY A 33 -50.43 -13.44 7.85
CA GLY A 33 -50.24 -14.81 7.33
C GLY A 33 -48.84 -15.22 6.89
N ASP A 34 -47.94 -14.26 6.58
CA ASP A 34 -46.66 -14.54 5.89
C ASP A 34 -45.42 -14.07 6.69
N ALA A 35 -45.61 -13.70 7.96
CA ALA A 35 -44.63 -13.00 8.80
C ALA A 35 -43.36 -13.78 9.19
N MET A 36 -43.22 -15.05 8.78
CA MET A 36 -42.04 -15.86 9.12
C MET A 36 -40.99 -15.98 8.03
N MET A 37 -41.21 -15.50 6.79
CA MET A 37 -40.25 -15.71 5.69
C MET A 37 -39.53 -14.47 5.15
N GLN A 38 -39.88 -13.25 5.60
CA GLN A 38 -39.28 -12.01 5.05
C GLN A 38 -38.38 -11.20 5.99
N ARG A 39 -38.18 -11.64 7.23
CA ARG A 39 -37.36 -10.89 8.22
C ARG A 39 -35.84 -10.99 8.03
N SER A 40 -35.36 -11.52 6.89
CA SER A 40 -33.94 -11.83 6.64
C SER A 40 -33.34 -11.22 5.36
N ARG A 41 -34.07 -10.41 4.57
CA ARG A 41 -33.62 -10.09 3.19
C ARG A 41 -33.30 -8.64 2.83
N SER A 42 -33.21 -7.70 3.77
CA SER A 42 -32.71 -6.35 3.41
C SER A 42 -31.96 -5.64 4.53
N GLY A 43 -30.86 -6.25 5.00
CA GLY A 43 -29.80 -5.52 5.67
C GLY A 43 -28.75 -5.15 4.62
N TYR A 44 -28.64 -3.87 4.25
CA TYR A 44 -27.46 -3.41 3.53
C TYR A 44 -26.28 -3.63 4.46
N ALA A 45 -25.51 -4.70 4.19
CA ALA A 45 -24.50 -5.22 5.09
C ALA A 45 -23.55 -4.10 5.52
N ILE A 46 -23.59 -3.73 6.81
CA ILE A 46 -22.42 -3.18 7.50
C ILE A 46 -21.34 -4.21 7.21
N GLY A 47 -20.38 -3.87 6.33
CA GLY A 47 -19.37 -4.84 5.91
C GLY A 47 -18.76 -5.46 7.16
N ASP A 48 -18.67 -6.80 7.21
CA ASP A 48 -18.59 -7.62 8.44
C ASP A 48 -17.52 -7.27 9.51
N ASN A 49 -16.72 -6.20 9.42
CA ASN A 49 -15.66 -5.86 10.39
C ASN A 49 -15.33 -4.35 10.54
N TRP A 50 -16.30 -3.44 10.41
CA TRP A 50 -16.04 -2.01 10.73
C TRP A 50 -15.84 -1.81 12.24
N THR A 51 -14.91 -0.94 12.63
CA THR A 51 -14.61 -0.68 14.06
C THR A 51 -14.67 0.82 14.37
N MET A 52 -14.87 1.21 15.63
CA MET A 52 -14.87 2.61 16.04
C MET A 52 -13.47 3.07 16.46
N CYS A 53 -13.04 4.24 15.99
CA CYS A 53 -11.83 4.89 16.50
C CYS A 53 -12.17 5.81 17.68
N THR A 54 -11.66 5.50 18.88
CA THR A 54 -11.92 6.33 20.08
C THR A 54 -11.29 7.73 20.02
N ARG A 55 -10.20 7.90 19.26
CA ARG A 55 -9.48 9.18 19.10
C ARG A 55 -10.15 10.10 18.09
N CYS A 56 -10.55 9.56 16.93
CA CYS A 56 -11.22 10.30 15.88
C CYS A 56 -12.74 10.40 16.07
N LYS A 57 -13.32 9.59 16.98
CA LYS A 57 -14.77 9.45 17.18
C LYS A 57 -15.53 9.17 15.88
N SER A 58 -14.92 8.39 15.00
CA SER A 58 -15.47 8.00 13.70
C SER A 58 -15.29 6.51 13.45
N PHE A 59 -16.20 5.94 12.67
CA PHE A 59 -16.09 4.57 12.20
C PHE A 59 -14.93 4.44 11.21
N ARG A 60 -14.15 3.37 11.34
CA ARG A 60 -13.04 3.06 10.45
C ARG A 60 -13.29 1.72 9.74
N PRO A 61 -12.99 1.64 8.43
CA PRO A 61 -13.14 0.42 7.66
C PRO A 61 -12.17 -0.67 8.14
N PRO A 62 -12.39 -1.94 7.75
CA PRO A 62 -11.47 -3.03 8.06
C PRO A 62 -10.03 -2.68 7.66
N ARG A 63 -9.05 -3.10 8.46
CA ARG A 63 -7.61 -2.83 8.26
C ARG A 63 -7.19 -1.35 8.36
N ALA A 64 -8.08 -0.43 8.74
CA ALA A 64 -7.71 0.95 9.01
C ALA A 64 -7.18 1.12 10.44
N HIS A 65 -6.11 1.90 10.61
CA HIS A 65 -5.50 2.18 11.91
C HIS A 65 -5.31 3.68 12.13
N HIS A 66 -5.34 4.09 13.40
CA HIS A 66 -5.13 5.48 13.78
C HIS A 66 -3.63 5.74 13.97
N CYS A 67 -3.07 6.64 13.17
CA CYS A 67 -1.70 7.09 13.35
C CYS A 67 -1.65 8.22 14.37
N ARG A 68 -0.92 8.03 15.47
CA ARG A 68 -0.76 9.05 16.52
C ARG A 68 0.02 10.28 16.04
N VAL A 69 0.98 10.09 15.13
CA VAL A 69 1.80 11.19 14.57
C VAL A 69 0.96 12.05 13.62
N CYS A 70 0.27 11.42 12.66
CA CYS A 70 -0.58 12.13 11.69
C CYS A 70 -1.96 12.55 12.24
N LYS A 71 -2.32 12.08 13.44
CA LYS A 71 -3.59 12.33 14.17
C LYS A 71 -4.85 12.03 13.35
N ARG A 72 -4.79 10.97 12.54
CA ARG A 72 -5.87 10.58 11.62
C ARG A 72 -5.87 9.06 11.38
N CYS A 73 -7.02 8.53 10.99
CA CYS A 73 -7.16 7.13 10.58
C CYS A 73 -6.71 6.96 9.12
N ILE A 74 -5.90 5.93 8.85
CA ILE A 74 -5.35 5.61 7.53
C ILE A 74 -5.85 4.22 7.11
N ARG A 75 -6.34 4.08 5.88
CA ARG A 75 -6.79 2.83 5.28
C ARG A 75 -5.62 1.91 4.97
N ARG A 76 -5.76 0.62 5.30
CA ARG A 76 -4.70 -0.40 5.18
C ARG A 76 -3.33 0.16 5.62
N MET A 77 -3.32 0.81 6.78
CA MET A 77 -2.11 1.47 7.30
C MET A 77 -1.02 0.42 7.50
N ASP A 78 0.15 0.67 6.91
CA ASP A 78 1.34 -0.13 7.12
C ASP A 78 2.15 0.48 8.28
N HIS A 79 2.75 1.65 8.06
CA HIS A 79 3.48 2.37 9.10
C HIS A 79 3.47 3.89 8.88
N HIS A 80 3.91 4.65 9.89
CA HIS A 80 4.29 6.04 9.70
C HIS A 80 5.79 6.10 9.42
N CYS A 81 6.18 6.64 8.28
CA CYS A 81 7.56 6.71 7.86
C CYS A 81 8.12 8.12 8.14
N PRO A 82 9.07 8.28 9.08
CA PRO A 82 9.65 9.58 9.39
C PRO A 82 10.40 10.18 8.20
N TRP A 83 11.02 9.33 7.37
CA TRP A 83 11.86 9.75 6.23
C TRP A 83 11.08 10.46 5.13
N VAL A 84 9.85 10.02 4.88
CA VAL A 84 8.96 10.68 3.91
C VAL A 84 7.93 11.60 4.59
N ASN A 85 8.00 11.70 5.92
CA ASN A 85 7.10 12.44 6.81
C ASN A 85 5.61 12.23 6.48
N THR A 86 5.24 10.99 6.19
CA THR A 86 3.85 10.61 5.89
C THR A 86 3.58 9.16 6.30
N CYS A 87 2.31 8.81 6.47
CA CYS A 87 1.94 7.41 6.58
C CYS A 87 2.11 6.69 5.24
N ILE A 88 2.44 5.42 5.31
CA ILE A 88 2.33 4.49 4.18
C ILE A 88 1.04 3.68 4.38
N GLY A 89 0.18 3.69 3.38
CA GLY A 89 -1.12 3.05 3.40
C GLY A 89 -1.60 2.71 2.00
N GLU A 90 -2.88 2.37 1.88
CA GLU A 90 -3.49 1.83 0.66
C GLU A 90 -3.13 2.64 -0.60
N PHE A 91 -3.20 3.97 -0.53
CA PHE A 91 -3.14 4.83 -1.72
C PHE A 91 -1.73 5.26 -2.10
N ASN A 92 -0.73 5.04 -1.24
CA ASN A 92 0.65 5.41 -1.52
C ASN A 92 1.69 4.30 -1.35
N GLN A 93 1.27 3.08 -0.98
CA GLN A 93 2.15 1.92 -0.87
C GLN A 93 2.93 1.66 -2.16
N LYS A 94 2.29 1.78 -3.33
CA LYS A 94 2.96 1.68 -4.64
C LYS A 94 4.12 2.67 -4.77
N TYR A 95 3.88 3.94 -4.43
CA TYR A 95 4.91 4.97 -4.55
C TYR A 95 6.05 4.75 -3.56
N PHE A 96 5.76 4.22 -2.37
CA PHE A 96 6.80 3.83 -1.42
C PHE A 96 7.69 2.71 -1.95
N LEU A 97 7.12 1.67 -2.57
CA LEU A 97 7.91 0.62 -3.25
C LEU A 97 8.76 1.17 -4.39
N GLN A 98 8.22 2.09 -5.19
CA GLN A 98 8.97 2.78 -6.25
C GLN A 98 10.14 3.57 -5.67
N PHE A 99 9.90 4.32 -4.59
CA PHE A 99 10.94 5.07 -3.89
C PHE A 99 12.08 4.15 -3.44
N LEU A 100 11.77 3.03 -2.78
CA LEU A 100 12.78 2.05 -2.36
C LEU A 100 13.55 1.48 -3.55
N PHE A 101 12.85 1.09 -4.62
CA PHE A 101 13.49 0.58 -5.83
C PHE A 101 14.49 1.58 -6.41
N TRP A 102 14.08 2.84 -6.61
CA TRP A 102 14.95 3.87 -7.20
C TRP A 102 16.15 4.21 -6.31
N VAL A 103 15.97 4.32 -4.99
CA VAL A 103 17.11 4.54 -4.07
C VAL A 103 18.09 3.36 -4.10
N GLY A 104 17.58 2.12 -4.16
CA GLY A 104 18.42 0.94 -4.32
C GLY A 104 19.20 0.96 -5.63
N MET A 105 18.55 1.32 -6.74
CA MET A 105 19.21 1.46 -8.04
C MET A 105 20.27 2.56 -8.05
N THR A 106 20.02 3.72 -7.43
CA THR A 106 21.01 4.80 -7.31
C THR A 106 22.21 4.38 -6.46
N SER A 107 21.98 3.59 -5.40
CA SER A 107 23.05 3.03 -4.56
C SER A 107 23.94 2.07 -5.36
N LEU A 108 23.33 1.15 -6.13
CA LEU A 108 24.05 0.23 -7.01
C LEU A 108 24.79 0.97 -8.13
N PHE A 109 24.16 1.98 -8.73
CA PHE A 109 24.78 2.81 -9.76
C PHE A 109 26.00 3.57 -9.23
N SER A 110 25.91 4.12 -8.02
CA SER A 110 27.04 4.80 -7.37
C SER A 110 28.22 3.85 -7.15
N MET A 111 27.96 2.63 -6.65
CA MET A 111 28.99 1.59 -6.51
C MET A 111 29.61 1.19 -7.85
N LEU A 112 28.80 1.08 -8.90
CA LEU A 112 29.27 0.75 -10.25
C LEU A 112 30.18 1.85 -10.81
N ILE A 113 29.76 3.11 -10.70
CA ILE A 113 30.57 4.25 -11.18
C ILE A 113 31.90 4.32 -10.42
N ILE A 114 31.90 4.14 -9.10
CA ILE A 114 33.13 4.05 -8.31
C ILE A 114 34.02 2.92 -8.87
N GLY A 115 33.47 1.71 -9.04
CA GLY A 115 34.22 0.58 -9.60
C GLY A 115 34.81 0.86 -10.97
N ILE A 116 34.04 1.46 -11.88
CA ILE A 116 34.50 1.87 -13.22
C ILE A 116 35.62 2.91 -13.10
N THR A 117 35.47 3.94 -12.25
CA THR A 117 36.51 4.94 -12.02
C THR A 117 37.82 4.28 -11.58
N TRP A 118 37.80 3.33 -10.65
CA TRP A 118 39.01 2.66 -10.18
C TRP A 118 39.60 1.65 -11.17
N VAL A 119 38.79 1.08 -12.07
CA VAL A 119 39.27 0.15 -13.11
C VAL A 119 39.94 0.89 -14.27
N TYR A 120 39.45 2.07 -14.63
CA TYR A 120 39.92 2.82 -15.80
C TYR A 120 40.84 4.00 -15.49
N ASP A 121 40.98 4.38 -14.22
CA ASP A 121 41.90 5.44 -13.82
C ASP A 121 43.31 4.87 -13.58
N ASP A 122 44.22 5.22 -14.49
CA ASP A 122 45.64 4.88 -14.40
C ASP A 122 46.42 5.92 -13.56
N GLU A 123 47.62 5.57 -13.11
CA GLU A 123 48.49 6.43 -12.29
C GLU A 123 48.82 7.78 -12.96
N HIS A 124 48.78 7.83 -14.30
CA HIS A 124 49.02 9.03 -15.12
C HIS A 124 47.73 9.72 -15.58
N ALA A 125 46.56 9.21 -15.21
CA ALA A 125 45.29 9.88 -15.49
C ALA A 125 45.26 11.26 -14.82
N SER A 126 44.33 12.13 -15.24
CA SER A 126 44.28 13.52 -14.73
C SER A 126 44.27 13.61 -13.20
N THR A 127 43.62 12.63 -12.54
CA THR A 127 43.48 12.49 -11.08
C THR A 127 44.28 11.31 -10.49
N GLY A 128 45.23 10.76 -11.25
CA GLY A 128 46.19 9.76 -10.78
C GLY A 128 47.30 10.38 -9.92
N ILE A 129 48.10 9.56 -9.24
CA ILE A 129 49.20 10.02 -8.35
C ILE A 129 50.22 10.86 -9.12
N ASN A 130 50.57 10.43 -10.34
CA ASN A 130 51.48 11.13 -11.25
C ASN A 130 50.72 11.98 -12.29
N GLY A 131 49.45 12.27 -12.02
CA GLY A 131 48.55 12.98 -12.91
C GLY A 131 48.80 14.48 -12.99
N LYS A 132 48.16 15.14 -13.97
CA LYS A 132 48.24 16.59 -14.19
C LYS A 132 47.92 17.44 -12.95
N TYR A 133 47.00 16.98 -12.11
CA TYR A 133 46.58 17.70 -10.90
C TYR A 133 47.36 17.31 -9.63
N GLY A 134 48.28 16.34 -9.73
CA GLY A 134 49.17 15.89 -8.65
C GLY A 134 48.49 15.15 -7.49
N GLU A 135 49.27 14.89 -6.44
CA GLU A 135 48.89 14.04 -5.29
C GLU A 135 47.64 14.53 -4.54
N ASN A 136 47.45 15.84 -4.42
CA ASN A 136 46.30 16.41 -3.70
C ASN A 136 44.97 16.01 -4.35
N ALA A 137 44.90 15.98 -5.68
CA ALA A 137 43.69 15.57 -6.40
C ALA A 137 43.43 14.07 -6.23
N HIS A 138 44.50 13.26 -6.23
CA HIS A 138 44.41 11.83 -5.94
C HIS A 138 43.84 11.58 -4.53
N HIS A 139 44.35 12.27 -3.51
CA HIS A 139 43.84 12.14 -2.13
C HIS A 139 42.36 12.52 -2.01
N VAL A 140 41.94 13.62 -2.63
CA VAL A 140 40.53 14.03 -2.63
C VAL A 140 39.65 12.98 -3.32
N LYS A 141 40.07 12.42 -4.45
CA LYS A 141 39.36 11.34 -5.16
C LYS A 141 39.24 10.09 -4.30
N VAL A 142 40.32 9.68 -3.62
CA VAL A 142 40.34 8.52 -2.71
C VAL A 142 39.34 8.72 -1.58
N LEU A 143 39.44 9.84 -0.87
CA LEU A 143 38.57 10.15 0.26
C LEU A 143 37.10 10.24 -0.16
N HIS A 144 36.82 10.94 -1.26
CA HIS A 144 35.46 11.05 -1.79
C HIS A 144 34.91 9.68 -2.20
N SER A 145 35.72 8.83 -2.83
CA SER A 145 35.31 7.46 -3.20
C SER A 145 34.99 6.61 -1.97
N ILE A 146 35.79 6.72 -0.89
CA ILE A 146 35.55 5.99 0.36
C ILE A 146 34.22 6.42 0.99
N PHE A 147 34.00 7.74 1.15
CA PHE A 147 32.77 8.24 1.75
C PHE A 147 31.53 7.85 0.93
N LEU A 148 31.60 7.98 -0.40
CA LEU A 148 30.50 7.65 -1.28
C LEU A 148 30.22 6.13 -1.30
N ALA A 149 31.26 5.29 -1.24
CA ALA A 149 31.09 3.84 -1.14
C ALA A 149 30.44 3.43 0.20
N MET A 150 30.88 4.03 1.31
CA MET A 150 30.27 3.82 2.62
C MET A 150 28.80 4.24 2.63
N GLU A 151 28.48 5.42 2.11
CA GLU A 151 27.10 5.92 2.01
C GLU A 151 26.23 4.98 1.15
N ALA A 152 26.69 4.63 -0.05
CA ALA A 152 25.96 3.76 -0.97
C ALA A 152 25.73 2.35 -0.39
N ALA A 153 26.72 1.78 0.32
CA ALA A 153 26.57 0.49 0.95
C ALA A 153 25.57 0.52 2.12
N LEU A 154 25.67 1.52 3.01
CA LEU A 154 24.78 1.65 4.17
C LEU A 154 23.34 1.88 3.74
N PHE A 155 23.09 2.85 2.85
CA PHE A 155 21.74 3.12 2.34
C PHE A 155 21.23 1.97 1.49
N GLY A 156 22.07 1.36 0.65
CA GLY A 156 21.71 0.22 -0.18
C GLY A 156 21.24 -0.99 0.64
N MET A 157 21.99 -1.36 1.68
CA MET A 157 21.61 -2.45 2.59
C MET A 157 20.32 -2.14 3.36
N PHE A 158 20.19 -0.92 3.88
CA PHE A 158 18.99 -0.49 4.60
C PHE A 158 17.74 -0.57 3.71
N VAL A 159 17.83 -0.02 2.49
CA VAL A 159 16.73 -0.03 1.52
C VAL A 159 16.39 -1.45 1.07
N LEU A 160 17.39 -2.32 0.90
CA LEU A 160 17.15 -3.73 0.59
C LEU A 160 16.37 -4.43 1.70
N ALA A 161 16.76 -4.24 2.96
CA ALA A 161 16.06 -4.82 4.10
C ALA A 161 14.59 -4.36 4.18
N VAL A 162 14.35 -3.04 4.04
CA VAL A 162 12.99 -2.48 4.01
C VAL A 162 12.21 -3.00 2.81
N SER A 163 12.84 -3.13 1.64
CA SER A 163 12.19 -3.66 0.44
C SER A 163 11.74 -5.12 0.64
N CYS A 164 12.60 -5.95 1.24
CA CYS A 164 12.26 -7.34 1.57
C CYS A 164 11.09 -7.42 2.55
N ASP A 165 11.07 -6.56 3.58
CA ASP A 165 9.97 -6.49 4.54
C ASP A 165 8.64 -6.12 3.87
N GLN A 166 8.64 -5.04 3.08
CA GLN A 166 7.45 -4.57 2.36
C GLN A 166 6.92 -5.61 1.36
N VAL A 167 7.82 -6.28 0.62
CA VAL A 167 7.46 -7.34 -0.31
C VAL A 167 6.93 -8.57 0.43
N SER A 168 7.52 -8.92 1.58
CA SER A 168 7.03 -9.98 2.45
C SER A 168 5.64 -9.68 3.00
N ALA A 169 5.38 -8.45 3.44
CA ALA A 169 4.08 -8.00 3.91
C ALA A 169 3.01 -8.10 2.81
N ILE A 170 3.36 -7.79 1.56
CA ILE A 170 2.46 -7.93 0.39
C ILE A 170 2.19 -9.39 0.05
N PHE A 171 3.19 -10.27 0.18
CA PHE A 171 3.00 -11.69 -0.12
C PHE A 171 2.27 -12.44 0.97
N SER A 172 2.44 -11.99 2.21
CA SER A 172 1.76 -12.49 3.38
C SER A 172 0.43 -11.79 3.61
N ASP A 173 -0.20 -11.18 2.58
CA ASP A 173 -1.48 -10.43 2.60
C ASP A 173 -2.70 -11.30 3.00
N GLU A 174 -2.55 -12.04 4.09
CA GLU A 174 -3.60 -12.48 4.97
C GLU A 174 -3.61 -11.52 6.14
N THR A 175 -4.61 -10.65 6.19
CA THR A 175 -4.97 -10.14 7.51
C THR A 175 -5.52 -11.30 8.32
N ALA A 176 -5.23 -11.32 9.62
CA ALA A 176 -5.80 -12.32 10.54
C ALA A 176 -7.33 -12.44 10.39
N VAL A 177 -8.00 -11.36 9.99
CA VAL A 177 -9.43 -11.31 9.63
C VAL A 177 -9.73 -12.09 8.35
N GLU A 178 -8.92 -11.96 7.29
CA GLU A 178 -9.07 -12.76 6.07
C GLU A 178 -8.74 -14.23 6.32
N ALA A 179 -7.79 -14.56 7.18
CA ALA A 179 -7.51 -15.94 7.59
C ALA A 179 -8.68 -16.57 8.37
N VAL A 180 -9.31 -15.81 9.28
CA VAL A 180 -10.47 -16.23 10.08
C VAL A 180 -11.76 -16.27 9.24
N GLN A 181 -12.06 -15.24 8.44
CA GLN A 181 -13.20 -15.26 7.50
C GLN A 181 -13.04 -16.36 6.46
N ARG A 182 -11.81 -16.70 6.08
CA ARG A 182 -11.55 -17.85 5.21
C ARG A 182 -11.85 -19.16 5.94
N ARG A 183 -11.56 -19.31 7.23
CA ARG A 183 -12.07 -20.45 8.03
C ARG A 183 -13.60 -20.48 8.04
N SER A 184 -14.27 -19.36 8.33
CA SER A 184 -15.74 -19.28 8.38
C SER A 184 -16.43 -19.52 7.03
N ARG A 185 -15.79 -19.17 5.90
CA ARG A 185 -16.31 -19.41 4.54
C ARG A 185 -15.84 -20.72 3.90
N MET A 186 -14.76 -21.33 4.39
CA MET A 186 -14.23 -22.61 3.88
C MET A 186 -15.09 -23.80 4.27
N ASP A 187 -15.81 -23.72 5.39
CA ASP A 187 -16.75 -24.79 5.80
C ASP A 187 -17.94 -24.95 4.83
N TYR A 188 -18.26 -23.91 4.03
CA TYR A 188 -19.35 -23.96 3.05
C TYR A 188 -18.92 -24.30 1.60
N ARG A 189 -17.65 -24.08 1.22
CA ARG A 189 -17.23 -24.14 -0.20
C ARG A 189 -15.96 -24.98 -0.41
N ARG A 190 -16.04 -26.24 -0.02
CA ARG A 190 -14.96 -27.25 -0.08
C ARG A 190 -14.59 -27.71 -1.51
N SER A 191 -15.05 -27.04 -2.57
CA SER A 191 -14.65 -27.31 -3.95
C SER A 191 -14.08 -26.03 -4.61
N ASN A 192 -12.80 -26.08 -4.99
CA ASN A 192 -12.10 -25.11 -5.86
C ASN A 192 -11.67 -23.72 -5.32
N VAL A 193 -11.11 -23.60 -4.10
CA VAL A 193 -10.36 -22.37 -3.74
C VAL A 193 -8.89 -22.49 -4.16
N ARG A 194 -8.60 -22.02 -5.38
CA ARG A 194 -7.23 -21.88 -5.92
C ARG A 194 -6.45 -20.87 -5.07
N ARG A 195 -5.29 -21.25 -4.52
CA ARG A 195 -4.34 -20.32 -3.88
C ARG A 195 -4.10 -19.14 -4.84
N ARG A 196 -4.30 -17.90 -4.36
CA ARG A 196 -3.97 -16.70 -5.15
C ARG A 196 -2.46 -16.69 -5.41
N SER A 197 -2.07 -16.32 -6.63
CA SER A 197 -0.66 -16.26 -7.03
C SER A 197 0.00 -15.01 -6.44
N ARG A 198 1.30 -15.07 -6.11
CA ARG A 198 2.08 -13.91 -5.64
C ARG A 198 1.99 -12.72 -6.61
N MET A 199 1.87 -13.02 -7.90
CA MET A 199 1.69 -12.03 -8.96
C MET A 199 0.32 -11.33 -8.91
N SER A 200 -0.74 -12.00 -8.42
CA SER A 200 -2.04 -11.34 -8.25
C SER A 200 -2.02 -10.33 -7.10
N LEU A 201 -1.26 -10.59 -6.03
CA LEU A 201 -1.11 -9.67 -4.90
C LEU A 201 -0.32 -8.41 -5.30
N LEU A 202 0.80 -8.59 -6.01
CA LEU A 202 1.56 -7.46 -6.57
C LEU A 202 0.72 -6.62 -7.55
N LYS A 203 -0.12 -7.25 -8.37
CA LYS A 203 -1.05 -6.52 -9.27
C LYS A 203 -2.12 -5.72 -8.54
N GLU A 204 -2.49 -6.09 -7.32
CA GLU A 204 -3.43 -5.30 -6.51
C GLU A 204 -2.79 -3.99 -6.03
N VAL A 205 -1.50 -4.00 -5.70
CA VAL A 205 -0.76 -2.81 -5.24
C VAL A 205 -0.20 -1.98 -6.40
N CYS A 206 0.50 -2.62 -7.34
CA CYS A 206 1.21 -1.93 -8.42
C CYS A 206 0.32 -1.59 -9.63
N GLY A 207 -0.87 -2.20 -9.71
CA GLY A 207 -1.82 -2.06 -10.80
C GLY A 207 -1.77 -3.23 -11.81
N ARG A 208 -2.84 -3.35 -12.60
CA ARG A 208 -3.02 -4.43 -13.60
C ARG A 208 -2.32 -4.19 -14.94
N GLY A 209 -1.70 -3.02 -15.12
CA GLY A 209 -0.97 -2.65 -16.34
C GLY A 209 0.33 -3.43 -16.53
N PRO A 210 1.06 -3.20 -17.64
CA PRO A 210 2.36 -3.79 -17.88
C PRO A 210 3.35 -3.50 -16.75
N ILE A 211 4.26 -4.44 -16.48
CA ILE A 211 5.22 -4.39 -15.37
C ILE A 211 6.12 -3.14 -15.44
N MET A 212 6.43 -2.64 -16.63
CA MET A 212 7.21 -1.41 -16.80
C MET A 212 6.53 -0.17 -16.16
N LEU A 213 5.19 -0.10 -16.16
CA LEU A 213 4.44 0.97 -15.51
C LEU A 213 4.40 0.82 -13.97
N TRP A 214 4.95 -0.26 -13.42
CA TRP A 214 5.09 -0.41 -11.98
C TRP A 214 6.23 0.46 -11.45
N PHE A 215 7.22 0.78 -12.28
CA PHE A 215 8.38 1.59 -11.93
C PHE A 215 8.23 3.07 -12.27
N ILE A 216 7.22 3.40 -13.08
CA ILE A 216 6.89 4.78 -13.46
C ILE A 216 5.83 5.32 -12.50
N PRO A 217 5.98 6.55 -11.96
CA PRO A 217 4.98 7.20 -11.10
C PRO A 217 3.75 7.70 -11.89
N CYS A 218 3.37 7.03 -12.97
CA CYS A 218 2.24 7.38 -13.83
C CYS A 218 1.16 6.32 -13.70
N THR A 219 0.47 6.31 -12.57
CA THR A 219 -0.77 5.53 -12.42
C THR A 219 -1.61 6.17 -11.36
N SER A 220 -2.81 6.62 -11.74
CA SER A 220 -3.82 7.09 -10.81
C SER A 220 -4.24 5.91 -9.94
N HIS A 221 -4.16 6.08 -8.62
CA HIS A 221 -4.83 5.16 -7.72
C HIS A 221 -6.33 5.18 -8.02
N LYS A 222 -7.00 4.04 -7.79
CA LYS A 222 -8.46 3.98 -7.79
C LYS A 222 -8.97 4.97 -6.75
N THR A 223 -9.76 5.95 -7.20
CA THR A 223 -10.44 6.88 -6.30
C THR A 223 -11.44 6.12 -5.42
N GLU A 224 -11.89 6.70 -4.31
CA GLU A 224 -12.93 6.10 -3.47
C GLU A 224 -14.16 5.67 -4.29
N LYS A 225 -14.49 6.43 -5.34
CA LYS A 225 -15.53 6.11 -6.33
C LYS A 225 -15.27 4.80 -7.09
N ASP A 226 -14.02 4.52 -7.47
CA ASP A 226 -13.63 3.29 -8.17
C ASP A 226 -13.65 2.06 -7.24
N ILE A 227 -13.41 2.27 -5.94
CA ILE A 227 -13.50 1.22 -4.92
C ILE A 227 -14.98 0.87 -4.68
N ILE A 228 -15.83 1.89 -4.54
CA ILE A 228 -17.29 1.70 -4.38
C ILE A 228 -17.91 1.08 -5.64
N ALA A 229 -17.50 1.52 -6.83
CA ALA A 229 -17.96 0.95 -8.11
C ALA A 229 -17.55 -0.52 -8.28
N SER A 230 -16.37 -0.92 -7.78
CA SER A 230 -15.89 -2.30 -7.78
C SER A 230 -16.58 -3.20 -6.75
N ALA A 231 -17.27 -2.62 -5.76
CA ALA A 231 -17.96 -3.34 -4.69
C ALA A 231 -19.44 -3.62 -5.01
N LYS A 232 -20.01 -3.00 -6.05
CA LYS A 232 -21.37 -3.34 -6.49
C LYS A 232 -21.39 -4.73 -7.12
N PRO A 233 -22.23 -5.67 -6.63
CA PRO A 233 -22.43 -6.95 -7.30
C PRO A 233 -22.98 -6.68 -8.70
N ARG A 234 -22.43 -7.40 -9.69
CA ARG A 234 -22.96 -7.42 -11.06
C ARG A 234 -24.41 -7.84 -10.95
N GLN A 235 -25.36 -6.91 -11.14
CA GLN A 235 -26.75 -7.27 -11.32
C GLN A 235 -26.81 -8.11 -12.58
N THR A 236 -26.90 -9.43 -12.41
CA THR A 236 -27.28 -10.33 -13.48
C THR A 236 -28.75 -10.02 -13.75
N HIS A 237 -28.99 -9.26 -14.80
CA HIS A 237 -30.30 -9.14 -15.43
C HIS A 237 -30.79 -10.57 -15.70
N PHE A 238 -31.79 -11.02 -14.96
CA PHE A 238 -32.61 -12.13 -15.37
C PHE A 238 -33.75 -11.49 -16.15
N ASP A 239 -33.63 -11.52 -17.47
CA ASP A 239 -34.77 -11.28 -18.36
C ASP A 239 -35.72 -12.47 -18.19
N VAL A 240 -36.94 -12.19 -17.76
CA VAL A 240 -38.10 -13.09 -17.73
C VAL A 240 -38.87 -12.91 -19.03
#